data_AF-A0A4Q2LE73-F1
#
_entry.id   AF-A0A4Q2LE73-F1
#
_cell.length_a   1.000
_cell.length_b   1.000
_cell.length_c   1.000
_cell.angle_alpha   90.00
_cell.angle_beta   90.00
_cell.angle_gamma   90.00
#
_symmetry.space_group_name_H-M   'P 1'
#
loop_
_entity.id
_entity.type
_entity.pdbx_description
1 polymer ?
#
loop_
_entity_poly.entity_id
_entity_poly.type
_entity_poly.pdbx_seq_one_letter_code
_entity_poly.pdbx_strand_id
1 'polypeptide(L)'
;MEKRLTRSELVFSMGFLFMLVVAVATFFYGVKIGAARTEAKYEPMKLLQSDVAGNAVAYQQQDLVSFYHTVYLPNREFQLQWFNVMDKLRSGQATDPVSSFKELAKLAKKQYSAASSSSVPTSSPLLNQSQLNVLKSLKLFEQAASRFASTADNKPSKELVVEIGLEAYYRKAVQHNLLAQQQYYASMLKWGATVEAAIPSEFNTPASESIKDWNSQPLLVKNKIIADQLVELQQLVNFYPHDLSTRVDELIASGEASRLKIKSVPALIELLLGTKAVRAGDFASGKTMLYDQELLPQLPFFFPENQ
;
A
#
# COMPACT_ATOMS: atom_id res chain seq x y z
N MET A 1 -21.58 -29.59 44.38
CA MET A 1 -20.16 -29.53 44.79
C MET A 1 -19.55 -28.30 44.16
N GLU A 2 -19.54 -27.17 44.86
CA GLU A 2 -18.78 -25.98 44.43
C GLU A 2 -17.40 -26.02 45.10
N LYS A 3 -16.35 -26.29 44.33
CA LYS A 3 -14.97 -26.16 44.81
C LYS A 3 -14.65 -24.66 44.89
N ARG A 4 -14.73 -24.09 46.09
CA ARG A 4 -14.16 -22.76 46.37
C ARG A 4 -12.65 -22.83 46.14
N LEU A 5 -12.13 -21.94 45.30
CA LEU A 5 -10.69 -21.79 45.05
C LEU A 5 -9.97 -21.57 46.37
N THR A 6 -8.91 -22.34 46.59
CA THR A 6 -8.03 -22.19 47.75
C THR A 6 -7.27 -20.86 47.64
N ARG A 7 -7.00 -20.20 48.77
CA ARG A 7 -6.34 -18.86 48.79
C ARG A 7 -5.04 -18.82 47.98
N SER A 8 -4.33 -19.94 47.87
CA SER A 8 -3.14 -20.11 47.02
C SER A 8 -3.43 -19.99 45.53
N GLU A 9 -4.54 -20.55 45.05
CA GLU A 9 -4.95 -20.49 43.63
C GLU A 9 -5.38 -19.08 43.22
N LEU A 10 -5.99 -18.33 44.15
CA LEU A 10 -6.33 -16.92 43.96
C LEU A 10 -5.10 -16.03 43.81
N VAL A 11 -4.07 -16.25 44.64
CA VAL A 11 -2.79 -15.52 44.54
C VAL A 11 -2.04 -15.87 43.26
N PHE A 12 -2.04 -17.14 42.86
CA PHE A 12 -1.43 -17.58 41.61
C PHE A 12 -2.13 -16.99 40.37
N SER A 13 -3.45 -17.03 40.33
CA SER A 13 -4.26 -16.42 39.25
C SER A 13 -4.01 -14.92 39.14
N MET A 14 -3.95 -14.22 40.26
CA MET A 14 -3.70 -12.78 40.29
C MET A 14 -2.26 -12.43 39.87
N GLY A 15 -1.28 -13.24 40.25
CA GLY A 15 0.10 -13.09 39.78
C GLY A 15 0.24 -13.33 38.27
N PHE A 16 -0.46 -14.34 37.74
CA PHE A 16 -0.48 -14.62 36.31
C PHE A 16 -1.14 -13.49 35.51
N LEU A 17 -2.28 -12.96 35.99
CA LEU A 17 -2.95 -11.82 35.37
C LEU A 17 -2.06 -10.57 35.37
N PHE A 18 -1.38 -10.30 36.49
CA PHE A 18 -0.44 -9.19 36.59
C PHE A 18 0.73 -9.34 35.62
N MET A 19 1.32 -10.54 35.52
CA MET A 19 2.40 -10.82 34.57
C MET A 19 1.96 -10.64 33.11
N LEU A 20 0.73 -11.04 32.78
CA LEU A 20 0.16 -10.85 31.46
C LEU A 20 0.02 -9.35 31.12
N VAL A 21 -0.48 -8.55 32.05
CA VAL A 21 -0.60 -7.09 31.87
C VAL A 21 0.78 -6.45 31.68
N VAL A 22 1.76 -6.84 32.49
CA VAL A 22 3.14 -6.34 32.37
C VAL A 22 3.75 -6.75 31.02
N ALA A 23 3.58 -7.98 30.58
CA ALA A 23 4.10 -8.44 29.28
C ALA A 23 3.51 -7.64 28.12
N VAL A 24 2.19 -7.39 28.14
CA VAL A 24 1.51 -6.58 27.13
C VAL A 24 1.98 -5.12 27.17
N ALA A 25 2.12 -4.52 28.35
CA ALA A 25 2.65 -3.17 28.51
C ALA A 25 4.09 -3.04 27.99
N THR A 26 4.95 -4.01 28.31
CA THR A 26 6.35 -4.04 27.87
C THR A 26 6.45 -4.27 26.37
N PHE A 27 5.56 -5.09 25.79
CA PHE A 27 5.46 -5.28 24.35
C PHE A 27 5.08 -3.98 23.62
N PHE A 28 4.01 -3.29 24.07
CA PHE A 28 3.61 -2.01 23.46
C PHE A 28 4.66 -0.93 23.66
N TYR A 29 5.35 -0.92 24.80
CA TYR A 29 6.47 0.00 25.06
C TYR A 29 7.67 -0.30 24.14
N GLY A 30 8.01 -1.56 23.92
CA GLY A 30 9.03 -2.00 22.98
C GLY A 30 8.69 -1.63 21.53
N VAL A 31 7.43 -1.80 21.12
CA VAL A 31 6.93 -1.33 19.80
C VAL A 31 7.06 0.19 19.69
N LYS A 32 6.70 0.94 20.74
CA LYS A 32 6.82 2.41 20.76
C LYS A 32 8.27 2.86 20.68
N ILE A 33 9.20 2.24 21.40
CA ILE A 33 10.63 2.56 21.34
C ILE A 33 11.24 2.17 19.98
N GLY A 34 10.86 1.02 19.43
CA GLY A 34 11.30 0.59 18.10
C GLY A 34 10.81 1.55 17.00
N ALA A 35 9.55 1.97 17.09
CA ALA A 35 8.99 3.01 16.23
C ALA A 35 9.72 4.34 16.43
N ALA A 36 9.96 4.77 17.68
CA ALA A 36 10.66 6.01 17.99
C ALA A 36 12.13 6.01 17.55
N ARG A 37 12.85 4.88 17.62
CA ARG A 37 14.22 4.76 17.08
C ARG A 37 14.25 4.78 15.56
N THR A 38 13.24 4.17 14.92
CA THR A 38 13.07 4.25 13.47
C THR A 38 12.79 5.69 13.09
N GLU A 39 11.83 6.35 13.75
CA GLU A 39 11.47 7.75 13.52
C GLU A 39 12.59 8.72 13.87
N ALA A 40 13.40 8.48 14.90
CA ALA A 40 14.58 9.28 15.25
C ALA A 40 15.65 9.27 14.15
N LYS A 41 15.72 8.22 13.32
CA LYS A 41 16.57 8.19 12.13
C LYS A 41 16.05 9.14 11.03
N TYR A 42 14.77 9.52 11.08
CA TYR A 42 14.09 10.42 10.14
C TYR A 42 13.70 11.78 10.77
N GLU A 43 13.83 11.97 12.09
CA GLU A 43 13.58 13.23 12.82
C GLU A 43 14.43 14.41 12.31
N PRO A 44 15.74 14.24 12.03
CA PRO A 44 16.54 15.30 11.39
C PRO A 44 15.97 15.75 10.04
N MET A 45 15.19 14.91 9.36
CA MET A 45 14.60 15.21 8.04
C MET A 45 13.30 16.02 8.13
N LYS A 46 12.56 15.97 9.26
CA LYS A 46 11.41 16.88 9.47
C LYS A 46 11.88 18.32 9.65
N LEU A 47 13.04 18.53 10.28
CA LEU A 47 13.64 19.85 10.49
C LEU A 47 14.33 20.39 9.21
N LEU A 48 14.76 19.51 8.30
CA LEU A 48 15.34 19.89 7.01
C LEU A 48 14.30 20.22 5.92
N GLN A 49 12.99 19.96 6.14
CA GLN A 49 11.94 20.37 5.21
C GLN A 49 11.83 21.90 5.05
N SER A 50 12.39 22.67 5.98
CA SER A 50 12.43 24.14 5.96
C SER A 50 13.66 24.76 5.28
N ASP A 51 14.72 23.98 4.97
CA ASP A 51 16.04 24.56 4.65
C ASP A 51 16.76 24.01 3.40
N VAL A 52 16.08 23.27 2.50
CA VAL A 52 16.68 22.88 1.20
C VAL A 52 16.55 24.00 0.17
N ALA A 53 17.16 25.14 0.48
CA ALA A 53 17.53 26.18 -0.49
C ALA A 53 18.97 25.91 -0.94
N GLY A 54 19.15 24.89 -1.80
CA GLY A 54 20.48 24.53 -2.29
C GLY A 54 20.45 23.54 -3.45
N ASN A 55 20.19 24.04 -4.66
CA ASN A 55 20.57 23.54 -5.99
C ASN A 55 20.43 22.04 -6.37
N ALA A 56 19.91 21.15 -5.53
CA ALA A 56 19.53 19.81 -5.91
C ALA A 56 18.08 19.82 -6.42
N VAL A 57 17.88 19.64 -7.72
CA VAL A 57 16.52 19.46 -8.30
C VAL A 57 15.91 18.21 -7.67
N ALA A 58 14.85 18.37 -6.89
CA ALA A 58 14.12 17.25 -6.28
C ALA A 58 13.38 16.43 -7.34
N TYR A 59 13.18 15.13 -7.08
CA TYR A 59 12.37 14.23 -7.90
C TYR A 59 12.86 14.07 -9.35
N GLN A 60 14.17 13.92 -9.55
CA GLN A 60 14.70 13.64 -10.88
C GLN A 60 14.20 12.29 -11.42
N GLN A 61 14.20 12.12 -12.74
CA GLN A 61 13.83 10.84 -13.37
C GLN A 61 14.63 9.66 -12.79
N GLN A 62 15.93 9.86 -12.53
CA GLN A 62 16.78 8.83 -11.92
C GLN A 62 16.33 8.46 -10.50
N ASP A 63 15.85 9.42 -9.70
CA ASP A 63 15.35 9.16 -8.35
C ASP A 63 14.13 8.24 -8.40
N LEU A 64 13.19 8.51 -9.32
CA LEU A 64 11.99 7.69 -9.53
C LEU A 64 12.35 6.28 -9.97
N VAL A 65 13.26 6.14 -10.94
CA VAL A 65 13.70 4.83 -11.47
C VAL A 65 14.45 4.03 -10.41
N SER A 66 15.37 4.68 -9.68
CA SER A 66 16.10 4.04 -8.59
C SER A 66 15.15 3.56 -7.50
N PHE A 67 14.19 4.40 -7.10
CA PHE A 67 13.16 4.02 -6.12
C PHE A 67 12.30 2.87 -6.62
N TYR A 68 11.93 2.86 -7.91
CA TYR A 68 11.17 1.79 -8.54
C TYR A 68 11.82 0.43 -8.30
N HIS A 69 13.09 0.28 -8.67
CA HIS A 69 13.79 -1.00 -8.59
C HIS A 69 14.17 -1.40 -7.17
N THR A 70 14.47 -0.44 -6.31
CA THR A 70 15.04 -0.73 -4.98
C THR A 70 14.01 -0.80 -3.86
N VAL A 71 12.85 -0.17 -4.02
CA VAL A 71 11.81 -0.10 -2.98
C VAL A 71 10.46 -0.57 -3.50
N TYR A 72 9.98 0.00 -4.60
CA TYR A 72 8.61 -0.22 -5.07
C TYR A 72 8.40 -1.64 -5.62
N LEU A 73 9.24 -2.10 -6.55
CA LEU A 73 9.13 -3.40 -7.20
C LEU A 73 9.25 -4.56 -6.19
N PRO A 74 10.26 -4.60 -5.29
CA PRO A 74 10.33 -5.64 -4.25
C PRO A 74 9.09 -5.70 -3.36
N ASN A 75 8.52 -4.54 -3.00
CA ASN A 75 7.27 -4.47 -2.24
C ASN A 75 6.08 -5.00 -3.06
N ARG A 76 6.01 -4.73 -4.37
CA ARG A 76 4.97 -5.27 -5.24
C ARG A 76 5.07 -6.78 -5.44
N GLU A 77 6.27 -7.32 -5.57
CA GLU A 77 6.49 -8.77 -5.59
C GLU A 77 5.94 -9.44 -4.32
N PHE A 78 6.19 -8.85 -3.15
CA PHE A 78 5.62 -9.34 -1.90
C PHE A 78 4.07 -9.29 -1.93
N GLN A 79 3.48 -8.18 -2.36
CA GLN A 79 2.03 -8.04 -2.44
C GLN A 79 1.39 -9.05 -3.38
N LEU A 80 2.00 -9.31 -4.54
CA LEU A 80 1.53 -10.33 -5.48
C LEU A 80 1.50 -11.71 -4.82
N GLN A 81 2.55 -12.09 -4.09
CA GLN A 81 2.56 -13.35 -3.35
C GLN A 81 1.51 -13.38 -2.23
N TRP A 82 1.31 -12.28 -1.53
CA TRP A 82 0.23 -12.15 -0.54
C TRP A 82 -1.14 -12.40 -1.18
N PHE A 83 -1.44 -11.72 -2.29
CA PHE A 83 -2.69 -11.93 -3.03
C PHE A 83 -2.87 -13.36 -3.50
N ASN A 84 -1.82 -13.98 -4.05
CA ASN A 84 -1.86 -15.38 -4.47
C ASN A 84 -2.24 -16.34 -3.33
N VAL A 85 -1.69 -16.14 -2.13
CA VAL A 85 -2.07 -16.94 -0.95
C VAL A 85 -3.51 -16.66 -0.54
N MET A 86 -3.93 -15.40 -0.51
CA MET A 86 -5.31 -15.02 -0.18
C MET A 86 -6.33 -15.59 -1.17
N ASP A 87 -6.00 -15.64 -2.46
CA ASP A 87 -6.88 -16.17 -3.49
C ASP A 87 -7.01 -17.69 -3.39
N LYS A 88 -5.91 -18.41 -3.13
CA LYS A 88 -5.95 -19.85 -2.81
C LYS A 88 -6.79 -20.14 -1.57
N LEU A 89 -6.71 -19.30 -0.54
CA LEU A 89 -7.55 -19.45 0.66
C LEU A 89 -9.03 -19.24 0.35
N ARG A 90 -9.37 -18.20 -0.42
CA ARG A 90 -10.75 -17.89 -0.82
C ARG A 90 -11.36 -18.96 -1.73
N SER A 91 -10.56 -19.51 -2.65
CA SER A 91 -10.99 -20.57 -3.57
C SER A 91 -11.04 -21.96 -2.94
N GLY A 92 -10.55 -22.11 -1.69
CA GLY A 92 -10.44 -23.40 -1.02
C GLY A 92 -9.32 -24.29 -1.58
N GLN A 93 -8.41 -23.74 -2.39
CA GLN A 93 -7.28 -24.45 -2.99
C GLN A 93 -6.01 -24.41 -2.13
N ALA A 94 -6.05 -23.72 -0.99
CA ALA A 94 -4.93 -23.70 -0.06
C ALA A 94 -4.78 -25.06 0.65
N THR A 95 -3.75 -25.82 0.26
CA THR A 95 -3.44 -27.14 0.81
C THR A 95 -2.59 -27.09 2.09
N ASP A 96 -1.73 -26.07 2.21
CA ASP A 96 -0.90 -25.82 3.39
C ASP A 96 -0.82 -24.31 3.69
N PRO A 97 -1.86 -23.77 4.38
CA PRO A 97 -1.87 -22.37 4.80
C PRO A 97 -0.70 -22.02 5.73
N VAL A 98 -0.30 -22.92 6.63
CA VAL A 98 0.76 -22.69 7.62
C VAL A 98 2.09 -22.40 6.93
N SER A 99 2.50 -23.27 6.00
CA SER A 99 3.73 -23.09 5.24
C SER A 99 3.66 -21.84 4.35
N SER A 100 2.51 -21.59 3.73
CA SER A 100 2.29 -20.38 2.92
C SER A 100 2.53 -19.10 3.73
N PHE A 101 2.03 -19.04 4.97
CA PHE A 101 2.26 -17.89 5.85
C PHE A 101 3.70 -17.79 6.36
N LYS A 102 4.40 -18.90 6.59
CA LYS A 102 5.84 -18.88 6.93
C LYS A 102 6.66 -18.28 5.79
N GLU A 103 6.37 -18.67 4.55
CA GLU A 103 7.05 -18.12 3.38
C GLU A 103 6.72 -16.64 3.16
N LEU A 104 5.47 -16.21 3.39
CA LEU A 104 5.11 -14.78 3.36
C LEU A 104 5.86 -13.97 4.41
N ALA A 105 6.00 -14.47 5.64
CA ALA A 105 6.75 -13.79 6.69
C ALA A 105 8.24 -13.65 6.31
N LYS A 106 8.83 -14.72 5.79
CA LYS A 106 10.21 -14.73 5.30
C LYS A 106 10.41 -13.77 4.12
N LEU A 107 9.48 -13.74 3.17
CA LEU A 107 9.51 -12.83 2.03
C LEU A 107 9.41 -11.38 2.48
N ALA A 108 8.47 -11.05 3.38
CA ALA A 108 8.33 -9.70 3.94
C ALA A 108 9.63 -9.23 4.60
N LYS A 109 10.27 -10.09 5.40
CA LYS A 109 11.57 -9.81 6.04
C LYS A 109 12.70 -9.62 5.03
N LYS A 110 12.73 -10.42 3.96
CA LYS A 110 13.71 -10.29 2.87
C LYS A 110 13.56 -8.93 2.16
N GLN A 111 12.34 -8.59 1.73
CA GLN A 111 12.08 -7.33 1.04
C GLN A 111 12.29 -6.12 1.95
N TYR A 112 11.99 -6.23 3.24
CA TYR A 112 12.31 -5.20 4.23
C TYR A 112 13.81 -4.93 4.27
N SER A 113 14.63 -5.99 4.31
CA SER A 113 16.08 -5.86 4.38
C SER A 113 16.62 -5.18 3.12
N ALA A 114 16.17 -5.60 1.94
CA ALA A 114 16.54 -4.98 0.67
C ALA A 114 16.14 -3.49 0.63
N ALA A 115 14.87 -3.17 0.89
CA ALA A 115 14.38 -1.79 0.87
C ALA A 115 14.99 -0.90 1.96
N SER A 116 15.47 -1.46 3.08
CA SER A 116 16.10 -0.69 4.17
C SER A 116 17.55 -0.32 3.88
N SER A 117 18.20 -1.07 2.98
CA SER A 117 19.58 -0.85 2.55
C SER A 117 19.71 0.12 1.38
N SER A 118 18.60 0.42 0.68
CA SER A 118 18.61 1.36 -0.43
C SER A 118 18.67 2.81 0.06
N SER A 119 19.52 3.60 -0.58
CA SER A 119 19.62 5.04 -0.32
C SER A 119 18.62 5.77 -1.21
N VAL A 120 17.73 6.56 -0.60
CA VAL A 120 16.84 7.48 -1.30
C VAL A 120 17.36 8.91 -1.10
N PRO A 121 17.52 9.71 -2.17
CA PRO A 121 18.01 11.09 -2.03
C PRO A 121 17.17 11.92 -1.08
N THR A 122 17.82 12.66 -0.17
CA THR A 122 17.13 13.51 0.82
C THR A 122 16.39 14.69 0.17
N SER A 123 16.81 15.10 -1.03
CA SER A 123 16.11 16.09 -1.85
C SER A 123 14.70 15.64 -2.28
N SER A 124 14.39 14.34 -2.18
CA SER A 124 13.11 13.76 -2.61
C SER A 124 12.30 13.26 -1.40
N PRO A 125 11.68 14.15 -0.60
CA PRO A 125 11.05 13.79 0.68
C PRO A 125 9.86 12.82 0.52
N LEU A 126 9.06 12.92 -0.54
CA LEU A 126 7.96 11.96 -0.77
C LEU A 126 8.49 10.53 -0.99
N LEU A 127 9.64 10.37 -1.65
CA LEU A 127 10.25 9.05 -1.84
C LEU A 127 10.77 8.49 -0.51
N ASN A 128 11.38 9.32 0.34
CA ASN A 128 11.81 8.91 1.67
C ASN A 128 10.63 8.47 2.55
N GLN A 129 9.54 9.24 2.51
CA GLN A 129 8.31 8.90 3.25
C GLN A 129 7.69 7.60 2.72
N SER A 130 7.68 7.42 1.39
CA SER A 130 7.20 6.20 0.75
C SER A 130 8.02 4.99 1.21
N GLN A 131 9.35 5.08 1.20
CA GLN A 131 10.24 4.04 1.72
C GLN A 131 9.93 3.69 3.18
N LEU A 132 9.81 4.70 4.04
CA LEU A 132 9.49 4.49 5.45
C LEU A 132 8.15 3.75 5.63
N ASN A 133 7.13 4.13 4.86
CA ASN A 133 5.83 3.47 4.87
C ASN A 133 5.90 2.03 4.31
N VAL A 134 6.71 1.76 3.27
CA VAL A 134 6.99 0.38 2.81
C VAL A 134 7.63 -0.44 3.93
N LEU A 135 8.63 0.10 4.61
CA LEU A 135 9.32 -0.60 5.71
C LEU A 135 8.36 -0.90 6.87
N LYS A 136 7.53 0.07 7.27
CA LYS A 136 6.47 -0.13 8.28
C LYS A 136 5.48 -1.21 7.83
N SER A 137 5.02 -1.14 6.58
CA SER A 137 4.08 -2.10 5.99
C SER A 137 4.64 -3.52 6.00
N LEU A 138 5.83 -3.75 5.44
CA LEU A 138 6.48 -5.07 5.39
C LEU A 138 6.70 -5.65 6.78
N LYS A 139 7.07 -4.82 7.76
CA LYS A 139 7.25 -5.27 9.15
C LYS A 139 5.95 -5.75 9.78
N LEU A 140 4.84 -5.06 9.52
CA LEU A 140 3.52 -5.43 10.03
C LEU A 140 2.95 -6.65 9.29
N PHE A 141 3.20 -6.76 7.99
CA PHE A 141 2.88 -7.96 7.21
C PHE A 141 3.65 -9.19 7.71
N GLU A 142 4.95 -9.04 8.02
CA GLU A 142 5.75 -10.11 8.64
C GLU A 142 5.11 -10.60 9.95
N GLN A 143 4.65 -9.67 10.80
CA GLN A 143 4.00 -9.99 12.08
C GLN A 143 2.65 -10.68 11.88
N ALA A 144 1.80 -10.16 10.97
CA ALA A 144 0.53 -10.77 10.63
C ALA A 144 0.72 -12.20 10.07
N ALA A 145 1.62 -12.37 9.10
CA ALA A 145 1.95 -13.66 8.51
C ALA A 145 2.47 -14.65 9.56
N SER A 146 3.40 -14.23 10.41
CA SER A 146 3.95 -15.09 11.48
C SER A 146 2.86 -15.55 12.46
N ARG A 147 1.91 -14.67 12.77
CA ARG A 147 0.76 -15.01 13.62
C ARG A 147 -0.11 -16.06 12.96
N PHE A 148 -0.49 -15.88 11.71
CA PHE A 148 -1.32 -16.87 10.99
C PHE A 148 -0.60 -18.18 10.72
N ALA A 149 0.72 -18.16 10.52
CA ALA A 149 1.54 -19.37 10.46
C ALA A 149 1.44 -20.20 11.76
N SER A 150 1.22 -19.57 12.92
CA SER A 150 1.08 -20.27 14.21
C SER A 150 -0.34 -20.77 14.52
N THR A 151 -1.36 -20.26 13.83
CA THR A 151 -2.77 -20.51 14.17
C THR A 151 -3.62 -21.13 13.06
N ALA A 152 -3.08 -21.26 11.84
CA ALA A 152 -3.87 -21.67 10.67
C ALA A 152 -4.19 -23.18 10.60
N ASP A 153 -3.46 -24.04 11.32
CA ASP A 153 -3.51 -25.51 11.18
C ASP A 153 -4.89 -26.14 11.50
N ASN A 154 -5.72 -25.43 12.27
CA ASN A 154 -7.02 -25.92 12.74
C ASN A 154 -8.21 -25.10 12.23
N LYS A 155 -8.04 -24.28 11.20
CA LYS A 155 -9.09 -23.35 10.74
C LYS A 155 -9.51 -23.57 9.30
N PRO A 156 -10.82 -23.58 9.00
CA PRO A 156 -11.30 -23.54 7.62
C PRO A 156 -10.79 -22.30 6.89
N SER A 157 -10.37 -22.46 5.63
CA SER A 157 -9.76 -21.37 4.83
C SER A 157 -10.63 -20.11 4.73
N LYS A 158 -11.97 -20.27 4.67
CA LYS A 158 -12.91 -19.14 4.63
C LYS A 158 -12.90 -18.33 5.93
N GLU A 159 -12.81 -19.01 7.07
CA GLU A 159 -12.76 -18.38 8.39
C GLU A 159 -11.43 -17.63 8.56
N LEU A 160 -10.34 -18.23 8.09
CA LEU A 160 -9.02 -17.61 8.09
C LEU A 160 -8.97 -16.30 7.30
N VAL A 161 -9.62 -16.24 6.13
CA VAL A 161 -9.71 -15.00 5.33
C VAL A 161 -10.42 -13.88 6.10
N VAL A 162 -11.49 -14.20 6.82
CA VAL A 162 -12.22 -13.21 7.65
C VAL A 162 -11.33 -12.73 8.79
N GLU A 163 -10.65 -13.64 9.49
CA GLU A 163 -9.76 -13.28 10.60
C GLU A 163 -8.59 -12.39 10.15
N ILE A 164 -8.01 -12.67 8.98
CA ILE A 164 -6.96 -11.81 8.40
C ILE A 164 -7.47 -10.39 8.22
N GLY A 165 -8.68 -10.21 7.68
CA GLY A 165 -9.28 -8.89 7.48
C GLY A 165 -9.50 -8.11 8.78
N LEU A 166 -9.67 -8.80 9.92
CA LEU A 166 -9.87 -8.20 11.24
C LEU A 166 -8.55 -8.01 12.01
N GLU A 167 -7.46 -8.59 11.54
CA GLU A 167 -6.18 -8.59 12.24
C GLU A 167 -5.53 -7.21 12.24
N ALA A 168 -5.08 -6.74 13.41
CA ALA A 168 -4.63 -5.37 13.60
C ALA A 168 -3.31 -5.04 12.89
N TYR A 169 -2.35 -5.98 12.85
CA TYR A 169 -1.12 -5.79 12.10
C TYR A 169 -1.40 -5.77 10.61
N TYR A 170 -2.23 -6.67 10.08
CA TYR A 170 -2.63 -6.67 8.67
C TYR A 170 -3.27 -5.33 8.26
N ARG A 171 -4.27 -4.85 9.02
CA ARG A 171 -4.95 -3.58 8.70
C ARG A 171 -4.00 -2.39 8.69
N LYS A 172 -3.10 -2.30 9.67
CA LYS A 172 -2.07 -1.25 9.69
C LYS A 172 -1.04 -1.43 8.57
N ALA A 173 -0.70 -2.66 8.22
CA ALA A 173 0.20 -2.96 7.12
C ALA A 173 -0.36 -2.45 5.80
N VAL A 174 -1.66 -2.70 5.55
CA VAL A 174 -2.42 -2.18 4.41
C VAL A 174 -2.40 -0.66 4.39
N GLN A 175 -2.72 -0.01 5.52
CA GLN A 175 -2.71 1.44 5.62
C GLN A 175 -1.35 2.05 5.21
N HIS A 176 -0.26 1.53 5.78
CA HIS A 176 1.08 2.00 5.41
C HIS A 176 1.44 1.67 3.96
N ASN A 177 0.98 0.53 3.42
CA ASN A 177 1.23 0.19 2.02
C ASN A 177 0.59 1.20 1.06
N LEU A 178 -0.67 1.55 1.33
CA LEU A 178 -1.44 2.50 0.54
C LEU A 178 -0.83 3.90 0.61
N LEU A 179 -0.42 4.34 1.80
CA LEU A 179 0.31 5.61 1.97
C LEU A 179 1.62 5.63 1.17
N ALA A 180 2.38 4.53 1.19
CA ALA A 180 3.60 4.43 0.39
C ALA A 180 3.31 4.56 -1.11
N GLN A 181 2.28 3.87 -1.61
CA GLN A 181 1.86 3.97 -3.01
C GLN A 181 1.44 5.41 -3.35
N GLN A 182 0.58 6.02 -2.53
CA GLN A 182 0.14 7.40 -2.70
C GLN A 182 1.32 8.37 -2.78
N GLN A 183 2.29 8.25 -1.88
CA GLN A 183 3.48 9.10 -1.86
C GLN A 183 4.36 8.90 -3.10
N TYR A 184 4.45 7.67 -3.61
CA TYR A 184 5.21 7.40 -4.82
C TYR A 184 4.53 8.01 -6.06
N TYR A 185 3.21 7.87 -6.20
CA TYR A 185 2.47 8.55 -7.28
C TYR A 185 2.49 10.07 -7.14
N ALA A 186 2.44 10.61 -5.92
CA ALA A 186 2.63 12.04 -5.67
C ALA A 186 4.03 12.54 -6.10
N SER A 187 5.07 11.72 -5.93
CA SER A 187 6.42 12.07 -6.40
C SER A 187 6.52 12.10 -7.93
N MET A 188 5.76 11.26 -8.63
CA MET A 188 5.67 11.31 -10.10
C MET A 188 4.97 12.58 -10.58
N LEU A 189 3.94 13.05 -9.84
CA LEU A 189 3.28 14.32 -10.12
C LEU A 189 4.26 15.51 -9.93
N LYS A 190 5.05 15.49 -8.85
CA LYS A 190 6.11 16.49 -8.62
C LYS A 190 7.13 16.50 -9.75
N TRP A 191 7.58 15.33 -10.21
CA TRP A 191 8.45 15.21 -11.38
C TRP A 191 7.79 15.77 -12.64
N GLY A 192 6.53 15.43 -12.91
CA GLY A 192 5.79 15.89 -14.09
C GLY A 192 5.74 17.41 -14.18
N ALA A 193 5.50 18.09 -13.06
CA ALA A 193 5.53 19.55 -12.98
C ALA A 193 6.90 20.19 -13.26
N THR A 194 8.01 19.44 -13.14
CA THR A 194 9.34 19.94 -13.53
C THR A 194 9.59 19.85 -15.04
N VAL A 195 8.84 18.99 -15.73
CA VAL A 195 9.00 18.73 -17.16
C VAL A 195 7.96 19.50 -17.98
N GLU A 196 6.72 19.56 -17.50
CA GLU A 196 5.61 20.25 -18.16
C GLU A 196 4.86 21.15 -17.17
N ALA A 197 4.91 22.46 -17.41
CA ALA A 197 4.36 23.48 -16.51
C ALA A 197 2.83 23.42 -16.37
N ALA A 198 2.13 22.78 -17.30
CA ALA A 198 0.68 22.57 -17.23
C ALA A 198 0.30 21.51 -16.17
N ILE A 199 1.23 20.64 -15.78
CA ILE A 199 1.00 19.64 -14.75
C ILE A 199 1.20 20.29 -13.37
N PRO A 200 0.20 20.25 -12.48
CA PRO A 200 0.34 20.86 -11.17
C PRO A 200 1.33 20.06 -10.30
N SER A 201 2.21 20.76 -9.58
CA SER A 201 3.17 20.10 -8.68
C SER A 201 2.52 19.45 -7.45
N GLU A 202 1.29 19.86 -7.12
CA GLU A 202 0.47 19.33 -6.04
C GLU A 202 -0.97 19.24 -6.51
N PHE A 203 -1.65 18.17 -6.10
CA PHE A 203 -3.05 18.00 -6.40
C PHE A 203 -3.76 17.41 -5.19
N ASN A 204 -4.76 18.15 -4.72
CA ASN A 204 -5.66 17.73 -3.66
C ASN A 204 -6.90 17.13 -4.30
N THR A 205 -7.08 15.83 -4.16
CA THR A 205 -8.25 15.14 -4.71
C THR A 205 -9.51 15.66 -4.03
N PRO A 206 -10.46 16.25 -4.77
CA PRO A 206 -11.70 16.71 -4.18
C PRO A 206 -12.57 15.52 -3.80
N ALA A 207 -13.38 15.68 -2.74
CA ALA A 207 -14.30 14.65 -2.26
C ALA A 207 -15.34 14.22 -3.31
N SER A 208 -15.59 15.06 -4.32
CA SER A 208 -16.51 14.77 -5.42
C SER A 208 -15.92 15.30 -6.73
N GLU A 209 -15.02 14.54 -7.34
CA GLU A 209 -14.51 14.79 -8.69
C GLU A 209 -15.61 14.50 -9.72
N SER A 210 -15.94 15.49 -10.56
CA SER A 210 -16.90 15.30 -11.65
C SER A 210 -16.25 14.59 -12.84
N ILE A 211 -17.05 13.89 -13.65
CA ILE A 211 -16.54 13.26 -14.89
C ILE A 211 -15.93 14.31 -15.84
N LYS A 212 -16.49 15.54 -15.85
CA LYS A 212 -15.98 16.63 -16.68
C LYS A 212 -14.58 17.05 -16.25
N ASP A 213 -14.39 17.25 -14.95
CA ASP A 213 -13.10 17.69 -14.40
C ASP A 213 -12.05 16.59 -14.60
N TRP A 214 -12.41 15.33 -14.35
CA TRP A 214 -11.56 14.18 -14.60
C TRP A 214 -11.06 14.09 -16.04
N ASN A 215 -11.95 14.29 -17.01
CA ASN A 215 -11.58 14.25 -18.43
C ASN A 215 -10.59 15.35 -18.83
N SER A 216 -10.49 16.44 -18.04
CA SER A 216 -9.52 17.51 -18.28
C SER A 216 -8.16 17.29 -17.63
N GLN A 217 -8.03 16.27 -16.76
CA GLN A 217 -6.80 16.01 -16.03
C GLN A 217 -5.82 15.17 -16.85
N PRO A 218 -4.50 15.47 -16.80
CA PRO A 218 -3.48 14.58 -17.33
C PRO A 218 -3.42 13.28 -16.53
N LEU A 219 -2.90 12.21 -17.15
CA LEU A 219 -2.86 10.87 -16.57
C LEU A 219 -2.11 10.83 -15.23
N LEU A 220 -1.07 11.65 -15.04
CA LEU A 220 -0.38 11.74 -13.74
C LEU A 220 -1.28 12.21 -12.60
N VAL A 221 -2.17 13.16 -12.88
CA VAL A 221 -3.16 13.63 -11.91
C VAL A 221 -4.22 12.55 -11.68
N LYS A 222 -4.74 11.91 -12.74
CA LYS A 222 -5.68 10.78 -12.63
C LYS A 222 -5.13 9.65 -11.75
N ASN A 223 -3.87 9.26 -11.98
CA ASN A 223 -3.19 8.24 -11.18
C ASN A 223 -3.06 8.63 -9.71
N LYS A 224 -2.79 9.92 -9.43
CA LYS A 224 -2.73 10.45 -8.06
C LYS A 224 -4.12 10.43 -7.41
N ILE A 225 -5.18 10.82 -8.12
CA ILE A 225 -6.57 10.71 -7.66
C ILE A 225 -6.90 9.27 -7.28
N ILE A 226 -6.57 8.31 -8.13
CA ILE A 226 -6.79 6.90 -7.83
C ILE A 226 -6.01 6.46 -6.58
N ALA A 227 -4.74 6.84 -6.46
CA ALA A 227 -3.94 6.47 -5.30
C ALA A 227 -4.48 7.07 -3.99
N ASP A 228 -5.01 8.30 -4.04
CA ASP A 228 -5.71 8.92 -2.90
C ASP A 228 -6.99 8.17 -2.53
N GLN A 229 -7.79 7.80 -3.52
CA GLN A 229 -9.04 7.06 -3.32
C GLN A 229 -8.79 5.66 -2.73
N LEU A 230 -7.74 4.96 -3.15
CA LEU A 230 -7.37 3.67 -2.56
C LEU A 230 -6.98 3.81 -1.08
N VAL A 231 -6.31 4.90 -0.69
CA VAL A 231 -6.03 5.22 0.72
C VAL A 231 -7.33 5.51 1.47
N GLU A 232 -8.22 6.33 0.92
CA GLU A 232 -9.51 6.67 1.55
C GLU A 232 -10.35 5.42 1.82
N LEU A 233 -10.45 4.54 0.83
CA LEU A 233 -11.21 3.30 0.89
C LEU A 233 -10.51 2.18 1.68
N GLN A 234 -9.23 2.37 2.06
CA GLN A 234 -8.37 1.36 2.68
C GLN A 234 -8.33 0.04 1.88
N GLN A 235 -8.36 0.13 0.55
CA GLN A 235 -8.42 -1.03 -0.33
C GLN A 235 -7.05 -1.36 -0.93
N LEU A 236 -6.41 -2.41 -0.42
CA LEU A 236 -5.25 -3.00 -1.07
C LEU A 236 -5.70 -3.75 -2.32
N VAL A 237 -5.10 -3.43 -3.47
CA VAL A 237 -5.46 -3.98 -4.78
C VAL A 237 -4.27 -4.63 -5.49
N ASN A 238 -4.57 -5.63 -6.33
CA ASN A 238 -3.58 -6.40 -7.09
C ASN A 238 -3.30 -5.84 -8.50
N PHE A 239 -3.58 -4.56 -8.71
CA PHE A 239 -3.32 -3.83 -9.94
C PHE A 239 -2.73 -2.46 -9.59
N TYR A 240 -2.28 -1.69 -10.58
CA TYR A 240 -1.73 -0.36 -10.39
C TYR A 240 -2.80 0.74 -10.50
N PRO A 241 -2.62 1.90 -9.84
CA PRO A 241 -3.49 3.06 -10.01
C PRO A 241 -3.76 3.47 -11.46
N HIS A 242 -2.81 3.28 -12.37
CA HIS A 242 -3.03 3.53 -13.78
C HIS A 242 -3.94 2.51 -14.48
N ASP A 243 -3.98 1.26 -14.03
CA ASP A 243 -4.94 0.27 -14.55
C ASP A 243 -6.38 0.71 -14.25
N LEU A 244 -6.62 1.17 -13.02
CA LEU A 244 -7.94 1.68 -12.64
C LEU A 244 -8.27 3.02 -13.32
N SER A 245 -7.28 3.91 -13.52
CA SER A 245 -7.48 5.13 -14.30
C SER A 245 -7.95 4.81 -15.73
N THR A 246 -7.31 3.82 -16.37
CA THR A 246 -7.72 3.30 -17.68
C THR A 246 -9.15 2.80 -17.69
N ARG A 247 -9.53 1.97 -16.72
CA ARG A 247 -10.90 1.43 -16.65
C ARG A 247 -11.95 2.50 -16.40
N VAL A 248 -11.63 3.55 -15.64
CA VAL A 248 -12.50 4.72 -15.47
C VAL A 248 -12.69 5.43 -16.81
N ASP A 249 -11.60 5.74 -17.52
CA ASP A 249 -11.66 6.40 -18.82
C ASP A 249 -12.43 5.58 -19.87
N GLU A 250 -12.23 4.26 -19.93
CA GLU A 250 -12.97 3.37 -20.84
C GLU A 250 -14.47 3.32 -20.55
N LEU A 251 -14.86 3.34 -19.26
CA LEU A 251 -16.26 3.32 -18.86
C LEU A 251 -16.96 4.66 -19.15
N ILE A 252 -16.21 5.77 -19.08
CA ILE A 252 -16.68 7.09 -19.49
C ILE A 252 -16.80 7.15 -21.02
N ALA A 253 -15.76 6.74 -21.74
CA ALA A 253 -15.70 6.79 -23.20
C ALA A 253 -16.73 5.88 -23.88
N SER A 254 -17.04 4.73 -23.29
CA SER A 254 -18.08 3.82 -23.80
C SER A 254 -19.51 4.32 -23.57
N GLY A 255 -19.71 5.39 -22.78
CA GLY A 255 -21.03 5.90 -22.41
C GLY A 255 -21.72 5.10 -21.30
N GLU A 256 -21.09 4.04 -20.78
CA GLU A 256 -21.62 3.19 -19.72
C GLU A 256 -21.84 3.96 -18.41
N ALA A 257 -20.94 4.89 -18.06
CA ALA A 257 -21.12 5.78 -16.91
C ALA A 257 -22.45 6.56 -17.00
N SER A 258 -22.75 7.11 -18.18
CA SER A 258 -24.00 7.84 -18.46
C SER A 258 -25.22 6.92 -18.44
N ARG A 259 -25.11 5.71 -19.01
CA ARG A 259 -26.17 4.69 -19.01
C ARG A 259 -26.55 4.28 -17.58
N LEU A 260 -25.56 4.13 -16.71
CA LEU A 260 -25.73 3.81 -15.29
C LEU A 260 -26.10 5.03 -14.43
N LYS A 261 -26.20 6.23 -15.02
CA LYS A 261 -26.50 7.51 -14.35
C LYS A 261 -25.49 7.88 -13.27
N ILE A 262 -24.24 7.43 -13.39
CA ILE A 262 -23.16 7.78 -12.47
C ILE A 262 -22.56 9.11 -12.90
N LYS A 263 -22.41 10.05 -11.97
CA LYS A 263 -22.05 11.45 -12.26
C LYS A 263 -20.68 11.86 -11.71
N SER A 264 -20.07 11.05 -10.87
CA SER A 264 -18.81 11.35 -10.20
C SER A 264 -17.82 10.20 -10.35
N VAL A 265 -16.54 10.55 -10.36
CA VAL A 265 -15.45 9.57 -10.48
C VAL A 265 -15.32 8.68 -9.25
N PRO A 266 -15.43 9.17 -8.00
CA PRO A 266 -15.42 8.28 -6.83
C PRO A 266 -16.46 7.17 -6.90
N ALA A 267 -17.67 7.46 -7.39
CA ALA A 267 -18.72 6.45 -7.58
C ALA A 267 -18.37 5.43 -8.68
N LEU A 268 -17.68 5.85 -9.74
CA LEU A 268 -17.16 4.93 -10.77
C LEU A 268 -16.06 4.02 -10.21
N ILE A 269 -15.15 4.59 -9.41
CA ILE A 269 -14.08 3.84 -8.75
C ILE A 269 -14.67 2.79 -7.82
N GLU A 270 -15.60 3.17 -6.95
CA GLU A 270 -16.28 2.23 -6.05
C GLU A 270 -17.00 1.12 -6.81
N LEU A 271 -17.69 1.45 -7.92
CA LEU A 271 -18.32 0.46 -8.77
C LEU A 271 -17.30 -0.54 -9.34
N LEU A 272 -16.20 -0.04 -9.93
CA LEU A 272 -15.17 -0.87 -10.55
C LEU A 272 -14.46 -1.77 -9.52
N LEU A 273 -14.20 -1.25 -8.33
CA LEU A 273 -13.62 -1.99 -7.21
C LEU A 273 -14.60 -3.05 -6.69
N GLY A 274 -15.86 -2.68 -6.45
CA GLY A 274 -16.90 -3.57 -5.93
C GLY A 274 -17.24 -4.71 -6.89
N THR A 275 -17.20 -4.46 -8.19
CA THR A 275 -17.44 -5.47 -9.24
C THR A 275 -16.18 -6.24 -9.63
N LYS A 276 -15.01 -5.86 -9.09
CA LYS A 276 -13.70 -6.42 -9.49
C LYS A 276 -13.47 -6.34 -11.01
N ALA A 277 -13.92 -5.25 -11.64
CA ALA A 277 -13.86 -5.03 -13.08
C ALA A 277 -12.52 -4.41 -13.55
N VAL A 278 -11.48 -4.52 -12.73
CA VAL A 278 -10.13 -4.00 -13.00
C VAL A 278 -9.13 -5.14 -12.87
N ARG A 279 -8.23 -5.24 -13.84
CA ARG A 279 -7.20 -6.27 -13.94
C ARG A 279 -5.83 -5.59 -14.02
N ALA A 280 -4.82 -6.29 -13.52
CA ALA A 280 -3.44 -5.87 -13.76
C ALA A 280 -3.15 -5.90 -15.26
N GLY A 281 -2.60 -4.80 -15.80
CA GLY A 281 -2.28 -4.69 -17.22
C GLY A 281 -3.39 -4.06 -18.08
N ASP A 282 -4.52 -3.65 -17.49
CA ASP A 282 -5.54 -2.86 -18.19
C ASP A 282 -4.92 -1.58 -18.79
N PHE A 283 -3.99 -0.95 -18.08
CA PHE A 283 -3.27 0.20 -18.61
C PHE A 283 -2.49 -0.11 -19.88
N ALA A 284 -1.74 -1.20 -19.91
CA ALA A 284 -0.96 -1.58 -21.09
C ALA A 284 -1.87 -1.79 -22.32
N SER A 285 -3.06 -2.34 -22.10
CA SER A 285 -4.05 -2.58 -23.16
C SER A 285 -4.69 -1.29 -23.68
N GLY A 286 -4.97 -0.33 -22.79
CA GLY A 286 -5.59 0.96 -23.14
C GLY A 286 -4.61 2.07 -23.53
N LYS A 287 -3.31 1.91 -23.25
CA LYS A 287 -2.31 2.99 -23.35
C LYS A 287 -2.29 3.68 -24.71
N THR A 288 -2.13 2.92 -25.79
CA THR A 288 -2.02 3.47 -27.14
C THR A 288 -3.30 4.21 -27.58
N MET A 289 -4.46 3.75 -27.10
CA MET A 289 -5.74 4.35 -27.48
C MET A 289 -6.07 5.61 -26.67
N LEU A 290 -5.71 5.63 -25.38
CA LEU A 290 -6.17 6.65 -24.44
C LEU A 290 -5.09 7.67 -24.07
N TYR A 291 -3.81 7.28 -24.12
CA TYR A 291 -2.71 7.99 -23.45
C TYR A 291 -1.45 8.10 -24.31
N ASP A 292 -1.55 8.01 -25.63
CA ASP A 292 -0.39 8.04 -26.54
C ASP A 292 0.44 9.32 -26.41
N GLN A 293 -0.20 10.43 -26.04
CA GLN A 293 0.42 11.76 -25.88
C GLN A 293 0.64 12.17 -24.42
N GLU A 294 0.38 11.28 -23.46
CA GLU A 294 0.52 11.61 -22.04
C GLU A 294 1.99 11.61 -21.61
N LEU A 295 2.38 12.64 -20.85
CA LEU A 295 3.70 12.71 -20.25
C LEU A 295 3.80 11.73 -19.08
N LEU A 296 4.71 10.75 -19.20
CA LEU A 296 4.92 9.71 -18.19
C LEU A 296 6.40 9.58 -17.80
N PRO A 297 6.71 9.36 -16.50
CA PRO A 297 8.04 8.97 -16.08
C PRO A 297 8.48 7.69 -16.79
N GLN A 298 9.77 7.60 -17.13
CA GLN A 298 10.36 6.42 -17.76
C GLN A 298 10.48 5.24 -16.76
N LEU A 299 9.34 4.71 -16.35
CA LEU A 299 9.20 3.61 -15.39
C LEU A 299 8.72 2.34 -16.09
N PRO A 300 9.25 1.15 -15.75
CA PRO A 300 8.92 -0.08 -16.46
C PRO A 300 7.42 -0.42 -16.51
N PHE A 301 6.62 -0.08 -15.49
CA PHE A 301 5.17 -0.34 -15.55
C PHE A 301 4.41 0.57 -16.54
N PHE A 302 5.00 1.68 -16.99
CA PHE A 302 4.39 2.58 -17.98
C PHE A 302 4.83 2.21 -19.40
N PHE A 303 5.97 1.54 -19.52
CA PHE A 303 6.57 1.10 -20.77
C PHE A 303 7.02 -0.35 -20.63
N PRO A 304 6.07 -1.29 -20.41
CA PRO A 304 6.43 -2.70 -20.37
C PRO A 304 7.06 -3.07 -21.72
N GLU A 305 8.23 -3.69 -21.70
CA GLU A 305 8.82 -4.26 -22.91
C GLU A 305 7.80 -5.23 -23.51
N ASN A 306 7.54 -5.10 -24.82
CA ASN A 306 6.62 -5.96 -25.55
C ASN A 306 6.92 -7.44 -25.21
N GLN A 307 5.99 -8.11 -24.54
CA GLN A 307 5.97 -9.58 -24.47
C GLN A 307 5.22 -10.12 -25.68
#